data_AF-A0A8B6DED4-F1
#
_entry.id   AF-A0A8B6DED4-F1
#
_cell.length_a   1.000
_cell.length_b   1.000
_cell.length_c   1.000
_cell.angle_alpha   90.00
_cell.angle_beta   90.00
_cell.angle_gamma   90.00
#
_symmetry.space_group_name_H-M   'P 1'
#
loop_
_entity.id
_entity.type
_entity.pdbx_description
1 polymer ?
#
loop_
_entity_poly.entity_id
_entity_poly.type
_entity_poly.pdbx_seq_one_letter_code
_entity_poly.pdbx_strand_id
1 'polypeptide(L)'
;MRGHQESHIDVEGDGCYSNPLYSGIGKTPFQPATQSCYVVVENMTDKKLVINLVTKNKLCSHGKDHSNENITNKNCKCTQNLQMVESIGNEHEVQVRVYPNCTCTVRVLKLGPKELERTKLGTNTQKSECVNRIIRRSLPRSNTFSKNFQGRANSAVSSANHGPGESVMALCLSVGAPVTAGSKVHTHLQQEQKNYENHKQYKKLSKYMKNRKQKAKAKFELYSKNQEVNKYEKGMLLKSQKKYSTKTGRHSKR
;
A
#
# COMPACT_ATOMS: atom_id res chain seq x y z
N MET A 1 19.68 7.73 38.88
CA MET A 1 19.28 7.34 37.51
C MET A 1 19.12 8.62 36.70
N ARG A 2 19.94 8.88 35.68
CA ARG A 2 19.76 10.04 34.80
C ARG A 2 18.61 9.69 33.84
N GLY A 3 17.48 10.36 33.95
CA GLY A 3 16.36 10.17 33.04
C GLY A 3 16.82 10.46 31.61
N HIS A 4 16.60 9.52 30.70
CA HIS A 4 16.75 9.78 29.28
C HIS A 4 15.79 10.93 28.92
N GLN A 5 16.30 11.97 28.26
CA GLN A 5 15.43 12.99 27.66
C GLN A 5 14.42 12.30 26.74
N GLU A 6 13.14 12.66 26.87
CA GLU A 6 12.09 12.16 25.97
C GLU A 6 12.45 12.57 24.54
N SER A 7 12.86 11.58 23.74
CA SER A 7 13.13 11.77 22.32
C SER A 7 11.82 11.62 21.56
N HIS A 8 11.28 12.73 21.07
CA HIS A 8 10.11 12.71 20.18
C HIS A 8 10.53 12.35 18.75
N ILE A 9 9.76 11.47 18.11
CA ILE A 9 9.93 11.12 16.69
C ILE A 9 8.69 11.61 15.96
N ASP A 10 8.87 12.54 15.03
CA ASP A 10 7.79 12.94 14.14
C ASP A 10 7.46 11.81 13.17
N VAL A 11 6.17 11.49 13.06
CA VAL A 11 5.68 10.38 12.23
C VAL A 11 4.53 10.82 11.33
N GLU A 12 4.45 10.20 10.16
CA GLU A 12 3.34 10.28 9.23
C GLU A 12 2.58 8.95 9.22
N GLY A 13 1.28 8.99 9.47
CA GLY A 13 0.39 7.84 9.40
C GLY A 13 -0.53 7.90 8.18
N ASP A 14 -0.74 6.79 7.49
CA ASP A 14 -1.77 6.69 6.45
C ASP A 14 -2.40 5.29 6.41
N GLY A 15 -3.72 5.24 6.28
CA GLY A 15 -4.53 4.03 6.26
C GLY A 15 -5.03 3.70 4.87
N CYS A 16 -4.92 2.43 4.46
CA CYS A 16 -5.59 1.92 3.28
C CYS A 16 -6.54 0.77 3.61
N TYR A 17 -7.67 0.80 2.92
CA TYR A 17 -8.79 -0.09 3.11
C TYR A 17 -9.02 -0.93 1.85
N SER A 18 -9.21 -2.23 2.02
CA SER A 18 -9.67 -3.14 0.97
C SER A 18 -11.20 -3.01 0.79
N ASN A 19 -11.71 -3.33 -0.39
CA ASN A 19 -13.12 -3.16 -0.73
C ASN A 19 -14.08 -3.92 0.22
N PRO A 20 -15.36 -3.48 0.33
CA PRO A 20 -16.38 -4.21 1.06
C PRO A 20 -16.72 -5.53 0.34
N LEU A 21 -17.00 -6.58 1.12
CA LEU A 21 -17.40 -7.92 0.66
C LEU A 21 -18.77 -7.96 -0.05
N TYR A 22 -19.60 -6.93 0.12
CA TYR A 22 -20.98 -6.90 -0.35
C TYR A 22 -21.22 -5.73 -1.29
N SER A 23 -22.05 -5.94 -2.32
CA SER A 23 -22.60 -4.87 -3.15
C SER A 23 -23.27 -3.85 -2.24
N GLY A 24 -22.90 -2.58 -2.37
CA GLY A 24 -23.43 -1.46 -1.58
C GLY A 24 -24.88 -1.12 -1.91
N ILE A 25 -25.76 -2.12 -2.03
CA ILE A 25 -27.20 -1.90 -2.14
C ILE A 25 -27.74 -1.81 -0.71
N GLY A 26 -27.92 -0.57 -0.25
CA GLY A 26 -28.88 -0.26 0.82
C GLY A 26 -28.41 -0.32 2.28
N LYS A 27 -27.12 -0.46 2.60
CA LYS A 27 -26.65 -0.37 3.99
C LYS A 27 -25.53 0.67 4.18
N THR A 28 -25.78 1.56 5.13
CA THR A 28 -25.01 2.69 5.71
C THR A 28 -23.59 2.97 5.18
N PRO A 29 -23.24 4.25 4.92
CA PRO A 29 -22.01 4.66 4.22
C PRO A 29 -20.67 4.45 4.96
N PHE A 30 -20.62 3.65 6.03
CA PHE A 30 -19.44 3.59 6.90
C PHE A 30 -18.93 2.21 7.33
N GLN A 31 -19.45 1.06 6.87
CA GLN A 31 -18.81 -0.23 7.18
C GLN A 31 -19.05 -1.38 6.18
N PRO A 32 -18.12 -2.36 6.04
CA PRO A 32 -16.72 -2.37 6.47
C PRO A 32 -15.76 -2.82 5.33
N ALA A 33 -14.60 -2.18 5.28
CA ALA A 33 -13.45 -2.80 4.63
C ALA A 33 -13.19 -4.18 5.25
N THR A 34 -12.89 -5.17 4.43
CA THR A 34 -12.68 -6.54 4.91
C THR A 34 -11.29 -6.71 5.55
N GLN A 35 -10.36 -5.93 5.03
CA GLN A 35 -8.96 -5.89 5.44
C GLN A 35 -8.49 -4.44 5.37
N SER A 36 -7.60 -4.04 6.28
CA SER A 36 -6.95 -2.72 6.24
C SER A 36 -5.48 -2.82 6.63
N CYS A 37 -4.70 -1.88 6.11
CA CYS A 37 -3.32 -1.66 6.51
C CYS A 37 -3.19 -0.19 6.92
N TYR A 38 -2.62 0.05 8.09
CA TYR A 38 -2.25 1.37 8.56
C TYR A 38 -0.73 1.41 8.71
N VAL A 39 -0.09 2.32 7.98
CA VAL A 39 1.37 2.47 7.99
C VAL A 39 1.75 3.71 8.78
N VAL A 40 2.80 3.59 9.58
CA VAL A 40 3.44 4.70 10.28
C VAL A 40 4.87 4.79 9.79
N VAL A 41 5.24 5.98 9.32
CA VAL A 41 6.54 6.28 8.74
C VAL A 41 7.20 7.36 9.56
N GLU A 42 8.48 7.20 9.92
CA GLU A 42 9.22 8.30 10.52
C GLU A 42 9.46 9.44 9.52
N ASN A 43 9.42 10.68 10.00
CA ASN A 43 9.61 11.88 9.20
C ASN A 43 10.85 12.69 9.60
N MET A 44 11.63 12.20 10.55
CA MET A 44 12.81 12.89 11.08
C MET A 44 14.06 12.70 10.23
N THR A 45 14.24 11.52 9.62
CA THR A 45 15.44 11.20 8.85
C THR A 45 15.19 11.21 7.33
N ASP A 46 16.26 11.37 6.55
CA ASP A 46 16.22 11.28 5.09
C ASP A 46 15.77 9.91 4.56
N LYS A 47 15.88 8.85 5.38
CA LYS A 47 15.52 7.48 4.98
C LYS A 47 14.00 7.29 4.98
N LYS A 48 13.28 7.99 5.86
CA LYS A 48 11.82 7.88 6.05
C LYS A 48 11.38 6.43 6.11
N LEU A 49 11.90 5.71 7.10
CA LEU A 49 11.61 4.29 7.28
C LEU A 49 10.18 4.08 7.77
N VAL A 50 9.55 3.00 7.31
CA VAL A 50 8.31 2.51 7.91
C VAL A 50 8.68 1.87 9.26
N ILE A 51 8.17 2.45 10.34
CA ILE A 51 8.47 2.01 11.71
C ILE A 51 7.36 1.14 12.30
N ASN A 52 6.13 1.26 11.78
CA ASN A 52 5.03 0.41 12.19
C ASN A 52 4.08 0.13 11.01
N LEU A 53 3.56 -1.09 10.98
CA LEU A 53 2.51 -1.53 10.08
C LEU A 53 1.47 -2.29 10.92
N VAL A 54 0.30 -1.68 11.06
CA VAL A 54 -0.86 -2.35 11.66
C VAL A 54 -1.70 -2.92 10.54
N THR A 55 -1.89 -4.24 10.54
CA THR A 55 -2.81 -4.89 9.62
C THR A 55 -4.04 -5.31 10.40
N LYS A 56 -5.22 -5.14 9.80
CA LYS A 56 -6.49 -5.64 10.35
C LYS A 56 -7.19 -6.49 9.30
N ASN A 57 -7.72 -7.63 9.69
CA ASN A 57 -8.34 -8.63 8.83
C ASN A 57 -9.54 -9.24 9.55
N LYS A 58 -10.72 -9.09 8.95
CA LYS A 58 -11.97 -9.71 9.43
C LYS A 58 -12.19 -11.12 8.88
N LEU A 59 -11.36 -11.59 7.95
CA LEU A 59 -11.55 -12.89 7.32
C LEU A 59 -10.75 -13.98 7.99
N CYS A 60 -11.49 -14.98 8.47
CA CYS A 60 -10.97 -16.30 8.79
C CYS A 60 -11.50 -17.31 7.76
N SER A 61 -10.64 -18.18 7.24
CA SER A 61 -11.09 -19.28 6.38
C SER A 61 -11.93 -20.33 7.13
N HIS A 62 -11.83 -20.40 8.46
CA HIS A 62 -12.63 -21.28 9.32
C HIS A 62 -13.99 -20.67 9.71
N GLY A 63 -14.20 -19.36 9.48
CA GLY A 63 -15.40 -18.66 9.95
C GLY A 63 -16.71 -19.02 9.23
N LYS A 64 -16.66 -19.85 8.17
CA LYS A 64 -17.86 -20.39 7.53
C LYS A 64 -18.49 -21.55 8.30
N ASP A 65 -17.70 -22.24 9.14
CA ASP A 65 -18.16 -23.40 9.90
C ASP A 65 -18.57 -23.05 11.34
N HIS A 66 -18.45 -21.77 11.73
CA HIS A 66 -18.74 -21.29 13.09
C HIS A 66 -20.01 -20.44 13.20
N SER A 67 -20.84 -20.37 12.14
CA SER A 67 -22.10 -19.61 12.22
C SER A 67 -23.17 -20.25 13.11
N ASN A 68 -22.96 -21.50 13.56
CA ASN A 68 -23.96 -22.26 14.33
C ASN A 68 -23.53 -22.71 15.72
N GLU A 69 -22.30 -22.48 16.17
CA GLU A 69 -21.90 -22.93 17.50
C GLU A 69 -21.17 -21.82 18.26
N ASN A 70 -21.69 -21.51 19.45
CA ASN A 70 -21.08 -20.68 20.49
C ASN A 70 -19.81 -21.37 21.03
N ILE A 71 -18.78 -21.48 20.18
CA ILE A 71 -17.51 -22.06 20.56
C ILE A 71 -16.57 -20.93 20.96
N THR A 72 -16.41 -20.78 22.26
CA THR A 72 -15.37 -20.00 22.96
C THR A 72 -14.00 -20.69 22.91
N ASN A 73 -13.69 -21.51 21.89
CA ASN A 73 -12.44 -22.28 21.88
C ASN A 73 -11.22 -21.48 21.41
N LYS A 74 -10.38 -21.21 22.40
CA LYS A 74 -8.99 -20.70 22.41
C LYS A 74 -7.98 -21.36 21.46
N ASN A 75 -8.37 -22.26 20.55
CA ASN A 75 -7.45 -23.04 19.70
C ASN A 75 -7.73 -22.98 18.20
N CYS A 76 -8.50 -22.00 17.71
CA CYS A 76 -8.53 -21.73 16.28
C CYS A 76 -7.24 -20.98 15.91
N LYS A 77 -6.42 -21.54 15.00
CA LYS A 77 -5.34 -20.81 14.31
C LYS A 77 -5.94 -19.80 13.33
N CYS A 78 -6.79 -18.90 13.82
CA CYS A 78 -7.49 -17.94 12.99
C CYS A 78 -6.52 -16.84 12.53
N THR A 79 -6.57 -16.50 11.24
CA THR A 79 -5.84 -15.37 10.66
C THR A 79 -6.61 -14.05 10.76
N GLN A 80 -7.74 -14.07 11.47
CA GLN A 80 -8.59 -12.93 11.77
C GLN A 80 -8.10 -12.27 13.06
N ASN A 81 -7.98 -10.95 13.03
CA ASN A 81 -7.54 -10.17 14.19
C ASN A 81 -8.52 -9.06 14.60
N LEU A 82 -9.70 -9.04 13.97
CA LEU A 82 -10.86 -8.25 14.36
C LEU A 82 -12.13 -9.07 14.17
N GLN A 83 -13.08 -8.97 15.09
CA GLN A 83 -14.39 -9.58 14.94
C GLN A 83 -15.16 -8.96 13.76
N MET A 84 -16.12 -9.70 13.19
CA MET A 84 -16.91 -9.21 12.05
C MET A 84 -17.70 -7.94 12.37
N VAL A 85 -18.17 -7.82 13.62
CA VAL A 85 -18.96 -6.69 14.15
C VAL A 85 -18.11 -5.45 14.46
N GLU A 86 -16.79 -5.58 14.61
CA GLU A 86 -15.92 -4.47 14.98
C GLU A 86 -15.74 -3.48 13.83
N SER A 87 -15.72 -2.17 14.09
CA SER A 87 -15.42 -1.18 13.05
C SER A 87 -13.97 -1.25 12.61
N ILE A 88 -13.74 -1.35 11.30
CA ILE A 88 -12.43 -1.02 10.73
C ILE A 88 -12.42 0.48 10.46
N GLY A 89 -11.56 1.22 11.17
CA GLY A 89 -11.38 2.68 11.00
C GLY A 89 -11.63 3.53 12.25
N ASN A 90 -11.74 2.95 13.46
CA ASN A 90 -11.72 3.73 14.70
C ASN A 90 -10.28 4.14 15.09
N GLU A 91 -9.63 4.92 14.22
CA GLU A 91 -8.19 5.23 14.30
C GLU A 91 -7.80 6.10 15.51
N HIS A 92 -8.78 6.61 16.26
CA HIS A 92 -8.58 7.35 17.51
C HIS A 92 -7.91 6.50 18.61
N GLU A 93 -7.98 5.17 18.52
CA GLU A 93 -7.36 4.22 19.45
C GLU A 93 -6.11 3.52 18.89
N VAL A 94 -5.51 4.02 17.80
CA VAL A 94 -4.21 3.49 17.35
C VAL A 94 -3.14 3.96 18.33
N GLN A 95 -3.09 3.31 19.49
CA GLN A 95 -1.95 3.34 20.38
C GLN A 95 -0.80 2.69 19.63
N VAL A 96 0.03 3.52 19.00
CA VAL A 96 1.27 3.07 18.38
C VAL A 96 2.22 2.70 19.53
N ARG A 97 2.16 1.44 19.97
CA ARG A 97 3.19 0.86 20.85
C ARG A 97 4.44 0.64 20.00
N VAL A 98 5.25 1.68 19.81
CA VAL A 98 6.53 1.58 19.07
C VAL A 98 7.54 0.76 19.88
N TYR A 99 7.42 0.75 21.21
CA TYR A 99 8.23 -0.07 22.13
C TYR A 99 7.38 -0.53 23.32
N PRO A 100 7.71 -1.67 23.97
CA PRO A 100 6.93 -2.21 25.10
C PRO A 100 6.80 -1.24 26.29
N ASN A 101 7.66 -0.22 26.39
CA ASN A 101 7.67 0.76 27.48
C ASN A 101 7.53 2.22 27.00
N CYS A 102 7.14 2.47 25.74
CA CYS A 102 7.03 3.83 25.20
C CYS A 102 5.58 4.12 24.80
N THR A 103 4.93 5.02 25.53
CA THR A 103 3.59 5.55 25.21
C THR A 103 3.73 6.74 24.29
N CYS A 104 3.46 6.56 22.99
CA CYS A 104 3.46 7.64 22.02
C CYS A 104 2.05 8.23 21.90
N THR A 105 1.89 9.52 22.18
CA THR A 105 0.65 10.27 21.93
C THR A 105 0.58 10.65 20.45
N VAL A 106 -0.41 10.10 19.73
CA VAL A 106 -0.64 10.42 18.31
C VAL A 106 -1.50 11.68 18.21
N ARG A 107 -0.94 12.75 17.66
CA ARG A 107 -1.70 13.98 17.36
C ARG A 107 -2.12 13.95 15.89
N VAL A 108 -3.42 13.86 15.62
CA VAL A 108 -3.96 13.85 14.25
C VAL A 108 -4.00 15.29 13.71
N LEU A 109 -3.15 15.59 12.73
CA LEU A 109 -3.13 16.88 12.03
C LEU A 109 -3.80 16.73 10.66
N LYS A 110 -4.76 17.62 10.35
CA LYS A 110 -5.41 17.66 9.03
C LYS A 110 -4.52 18.37 8.02
N LEU A 111 -4.54 17.91 6.76
CA LEU A 111 -3.77 18.50 5.66
C LEU A 111 -4.20 19.96 5.43
N GLY A 112 -3.23 20.86 5.35
CA GLY A 112 -3.47 22.25 4.96
C GLY A 112 -3.78 22.39 3.46
N PRO A 113 -4.33 23.53 3.01
CA PRO A 113 -4.79 23.73 1.63
C PRO A 113 -3.68 23.54 0.58
N LYS A 114 -2.43 23.92 0.89
CA LYS A 114 -1.27 23.71 0.00
C LYS A 114 -0.96 22.22 -0.22
N GLU A 115 -1.04 21.42 0.83
CA GLU A 115 -0.81 19.96 0.74
C GLU A 115 -1.97 19.24 0.09
N LEU A 116 -3.19 19.77 0.24
CA LEU A 116 -4.37 19.29 -0.46
C LEU A 116 -4.25 19.47 -1.98
N GLU A 117 -3.80 20.64 -2.45
CA GLU A 117 -3.51 20.88 -3.87
C GLU A 117 -2.35 20.01 -4.39
N ARG A 118 -1.29 19.82 -3.59
CA ARG A 118 -0.20 18.89 -3.96
C ARG A 118 -0.68 17.46 -4.14
N THR A 119 -1.58 17.02 -3.26
CA THR A 119 -2.20 15.68 -3.31
C THR A 119 -3.10 15.54 -4.54
N LYS A 120 -3.95 16.53 -4.82
CA LYS A 120 -4.78 16.60 -6.03
C LYS A 120 -3.97 16.48 -7.32
N LEU A 121 -2.83 17.17 -7.38
CA LEU A 121 -1.93 17.12 -8.54
C LEU A 121 -0.97 15.91 -8.53
N GLY A 122 -1.01 15.05 -7.50
CA GLY A 122 -0.08 13.92 -7.34
C GLY A 122 1.39 14.36 -7.27
N THR A 123 1.63 15.59 -6.79
CA THR A 123 2.95 16.20 -6.65
C THR A 123 3.50 16.09 -5.23
N ASN A 124 2.69 15.62 -4.29
CA ASN A 124 3.13 15.24 -2.95
C ASN A 124 4.21 14.14 -3.03
N THR A 125 5.10 14.14 -2.04
CA THR A 125 6.17 13.14 -1.89
C THR A 125 6.06 12.45 -0.54
N GLN A 126 4.82 12.19 -0.11
CA GLN A 126 4.57 11.51 1.15
C GLN A 126 5.00 10.05 1.04
N LYS A 127 5.82 9.63 1.99
CA LYS A 127 6.36 8.26 1.99
C LYS A 127 5.26 7.27 2.35
N SER A 128 4.37 7.62 3.27
CA SER A 128 3.20 6.83 3.65
C SER A 128 2.33 6.47 2.43
N GLU A 129 2.04 7.44 1.55
CA GLU A 129 1.30 7.18 0.31
C GLU A 129 2.08 6.26 -0.65
N CYS A 130 3.39 6.48 -0.79
CA CYS A 130 4.25 5.61 -1.61
C CYS A 130 4.22 4.16 -1.10
N VAL A 131 4.32 3.96 0.21
CA VAL A 131 4.23 2.65 0.86
C VAL A 131 2.84 2.06 0.63
N ASN A 132 1.77 2.83 0.78
CA ASN A 132 0.41 2.37 0.47
C ASN A 132 0.25 1.95 -0.99
N ARG A 133 0.90 2.60 -1.96
CA ARG A 133 0.94 2.13 -3.35
C ARG A 133 1.71 0.82 -3.51
N ILE A 134 2.80 0.61 -2.77
CA ILE A 134 3.57 -0.64 -2.77
C ILE A 134 2.74 -1.78 -2.14
N ILE A 135 2.09 -1.51 -1.01
CA ILE A 135 1.15 -2.41 -0.37
C ILE A 135 0.03 -2.77 -1.33
N ARG A 136 -0.57 -1.82 -2.06
CA ARG A 136 -1.63 -2.11 -3.05
C ARG A 136 -1.18 -2.96 -4.24
N ARG A 137 0.09 -2.90 -4.63
CA ARG A 137 0.63 -3.81 -5.66
C ARG A 137 0.71 -5.23 -5.14
N SER A 138 1.09 -5.38 -3.88
CA SER A 138 1.08 -6.69 -3.23
C SER A 138 -0.35 -7.13 -3.00
N LEU A 139 -1.18 -6.30 -2.38
CA LEU A 139 -2.56 -6.52 -1.95
C LEU A 139 -3.54 -5.71 -2.84
N PRO A 140 -3.83 -6.17 -4.07
CA PRO A 140 -4.79 -5.48 -4.93
C PRO A 140 -6.20 -5.55 -4.34
N ARG A 141 -6.96 -4.45 -4.47
CA ARG A 141 -8.32 -4.31 -3.92
C ARG A 141 -9.33 -5.32 -4.45
N SER A 142 -9.06 -5.89 -5.63
CA SER A 142 -9.89 -6.91 -6.26
C SER A 142 -9.73 -8.28 -5.61
N ASN A 143 -8.67 -8.50 -4.85
CA ASN A 143 -8.33 -9.81 -4.30
C ASN A 143 -8.30 -9.75 -2.79
N THR A 144 -8.77 -10.84 -2.21
CA THR A 144 -8.92 -10.98 -0.78
C THR A 144 -7.98 -12.07 -0.29
N PHE A 145 -7.09 -11.74 0.64
CA PHE A 145 -6.03 -12.65 1.10
C PHE A 145 -6.32 -13.13 2.52
N SER A 146 -7.11 -14.18 2.71
CA SER A 146 -7.51 -14.61 4.07
C SER A 146 -6.35 -15.16 4.91
N LYS A 147 -5.42 -15.92 4.30
CA LYS A 147 -4.35 -16.64 5.02
C LYS A 147 -3.04 -15.87 5.14
N ASN A 148 -2.70 -15.06 4.13
CA ASN A 148 -1.36 -14.46 4.00
C ASN A 148 -1.37 -12.93 3.88
N PHE A 149 -2.48 -12.26 4.23
CA PHE A 149 -2.58 -10.80 4.19
C PHE A 149 -1.43 -10.09 4.90
N GLN A 150 -1.23 -10.42 6.18
CA GLN A 150 -0.22 -9.79 7.03
C GLN A 150 1.19 -10.06 6.49
N GLY A 151 1.51 -11.30 6.11
CA GLY A 151 2.81 -11.64 5.54
C GLY A 151 3.12 -10.87 4.25
N ARG A 152 2.12 -10.70 3.38
CA ARG A 152 2.27 -9.94 2.12
C ARG A 152 2.41 -8.44 2.37
N ALA A 153 1.69 -7.89 3.35
CA ALA A 153 1.87 -6.49 3.77
C ALA A 153 3.26 -6.24 4.38
N ASN A 154 3.71 -7.12 5.28
CA ASN A 154 5.04 -7.02 5.91
C ASN A 154 6.17 -7.16 4.89
N SER A 155 6.07 -8.11 3.95
CA SER A 155 7.04 -8.25 2.86
C SER A 155 7.12 -7.01 1.97
N ALA A 156 5.96 -6.40 1.66
CA ALA A 156 5.89 -5.15 0.91
C ALA A 156 6.58 -3.99 1.65
N VAL A 157 6.38 -3.88 2.96
CA VAL A 157 7.03 -2.88 3.81
C VAL A 157 8.53 -3.12 3.92
N SER A 158 8.98 -4.37 4.12
CA SER A 158 10.40 -4.71 4.15
C SER A 158 11.11 -4.27 2.86
N SER A 159 10.50 -4.56 1.71
CA SER A 159 10.99 -4.12 0.41
C SER A 159 10.96 -2.60 0.22
N ALA A 160 10.04 -1.89 0.87
CA ALA A 160 9.99 -0.42 0.83
C ALA A 160 11.07 0.26 1.69
N ASN A 161 11.56 -0.43 2.73
CA ASN A 161 12.64 0.04 3.61
C ASN A 161 14.02 -0.28 3.03
N HIS A 162 14.25 -1.54 2.65
CA HIS A 162 15.59 -2.03 2.25
C HIS A 162 15.79 -2.08 0.73
N GLY A 163 14.72 -2.04 -0.05
CA GLY A 163 14.76 -2.36 -1.48
C GLY A 163 14.48 -3.85 -1.73
N PRO A 164 14.19 -4.21 -3.00
CA PRO A 164 13.70 -5.55 -3.33
C PRO A 164 14.76 -6.64 -3.15
N GLY A 165 16.01 -6.39 -3.50
CA GLY A 165 17.08 -7.39 -3.42
C GLY A 165 17.47 -7.69 -1.98
N GLU A 166 17.81 -6.65 -1.21
CA GLU A 166 18.17 -6.78 0.21
C GLU A 166 17.06 -7.35 1.06
N SER A 167 15.80 -6.93 0.82
CA SER A 167 14.65 -7.47 1.55
C SER A 167 14.51 -8.98 1.37
N VAL A 168 14.64 -9.49 0.13
CA VAL A 168 14.55 -10.93 -0.12
C VAL A 168 15.70 -11.68 0.55
N MET A 169 16.93 -11.18 0.45
CA MET A 169 18.09 -11.80 1.11
C MET A 169 17.93 -11.84 2.63
N ALA A 170 17.46 -10.74 3.24
CA ALA A 170 17.22 -10.66 4.68
C ALA A 170 16.09 -11.60 5.14
N LEU A 171 15.02 -11.72 4.36
CA LEU A 171 13.91 -12.67 4.66
C LEU A 171 14.36 -14.13 4.52
N CYS A 172 15.15 -14.45 3.50
CA CYS A 172 15.73 -15.78 3.33
C CYS A 172 16.65 -16.15 4.50
N LEU A 173 17.50 -15.20 4.92
CA LEU A 173 18.37 -15.36 6.09
C LEU A 173 17.56 -15.59 7.38
N SER A 174 16.50 -14.82 7.61
CA SER A 174 15.69 -14.93 8.83
C SER A 174 14.88 -16.22 8.94
N VAL A 175 14.52 -16.82 7.80
CA VAL A 175 13.85 -18.14 7.74
C VAL A 175 14.87 -19.29 7.89
N GLY A 176 16.17 -19.00 7.96
CA GLY A 176 17.23 -20.02 8.05
C GLY A 176 17.58 -20.64 6.70
N ALA A 177 17.18 -20.01 5.59
CA ALA A 177 17.46 -20.45 4.22
C ALA A 177 18.25 -19.35 3.47
N PRO A 178 19.49 -19.02 3.88
CA PRO A 178 20.26 -17.95 3.29
C PRO A 178 20.56 -18.22 1.81
N VAL A 179 20.52 -17.17 0.99
CA VAL A 179 20.92 -17.28 -0.41
C VAL A 179 22.43 -17.46 -0.49
N THR A 180 22.88 -18.55 -1.11
CA THR A 180 24.32 -18.84 -1.27
C THR A 180 25.01 -17.71 -2.03
N ALA A 181 26.09 -17.17 -1.43
CA ALA A 181 26.92 -16.14 -2.05
C ALA A 181 27.47 -16.63 -3.40
N GLY A 182 27.48 -15.76 -4.41
CA GLY A 182 27.96 -16.08 -5.76
C GLY A 182 27.01 -16.95 -6.60
N SER A 183 25.90 -17.43 -6.05
CA SER A 183 24.87 -18.11 -6.84
C SER A 183 24.24 -17.17 -7.88
N LYS A 184 23.65 -17.74 -8.94
CA LYS A 184 22.91 -16.95 -9.95
C LYS A 184 21.81 -16.09 -9.31
N VAL A 185 21.14 -16.63 -8.29
CA VAL A 185 20.10 -15.91 -7.54
C VAL A 185 20.69 -14.72 -6.77
N HIS A 186 21.81 -14.94 -6.06
CA HIS A 186 22.51 -13.88 -5.34
C HIS A 186 22.93 -12.74 -6.27
N THR A 187 23.58 -13.06 -7.39
CA THR A 187 24.01 -12.06 -8.39
C THR A 187 22.82 -11.29 -8.98
N HIS A 188 21.71 -11.97 -9.26
CA HIS A 188 20.50 -11.32 -9.75
C HIS A 188 19.90 -10.36 -8.71
N LEU A 189 19.79 -10.78 -7.44
CA LEU A 189 19.27 -9.93 -6.36
C LEU A 189 20.15 -8.69 -6.11
N GLN A 190 21.48 -8.84 -6.20
CA GLN A 190 22.41 -7.71 -6.13
C GLN A 190 22.22 -6.74 -7.29
N GLN A 191 22.05 -7.25 -8.51
CA GLN A 191 21.80 -6.41 -9.68
C GLN A 191 20.46 -5.66 -9.57
N GLU A 192 19.41 -6.32 -9.10
CA GLU A 192 18.11 -5.69 -8.85
C GLU A 192 18.19 -4.61 -7.79
N GLN A 193 18.94 -4.83 -6.70
CA GLN A 193 19.18 -3.81 -5.68
C GLN A 193 19.91 -2.60 -6.27
N LYS A 194 20.98 -2.82 -7.04
CA LYS A 194 21.73 -1.75 -7.71
C LYS A 194 20.86 -0.94 -8.68
N ASN A 195 20.03 -1.62 -9.47
CA ASN A 195 19.06 -0.97 -10.38
C ASN A 195 18.07 -0.11 -9.60
N TYR A 196 17.53 -0.63 -8.50
CA TYR A 196 16.62 0.07 -7.61
C TYR A 196 17.26 1.35 -7.04
N GLU A 197 18.48 1.26 -6.52
CA GLU A 197 19.22 2.39 -5.95
C GLU A 197 19.54 3.46 -7.00
N ASN A 198 20.05 3.05 -8.15
CA ASN A 198 20.31 3.96 -9.28
C ASN A 198 19.03 4.71 -9.68
N HIS A 199 17.92 3.99 -9.80
CA HIS A 199 16.63 4.61 -10.13
C HIS A 199 16.11 5.53 -9.02
N LYS A 200 16.36 5.18 -7.75
CA LYS A 200 16.02 6.02 -6.58
C LYS A 200 16.82 7.32 -6.60
N GLN A 201 18.11 7.28 -6.89
CA GLN A 201 18.96 8.49 -7.02
C GLN A 201 18.56 9.33 -8.23
N TYR A 202 18.32 8.69 -9.37
CA TYR A 202 17.83 9.36 -10.58
C TYR A 202 16.53 10.14 -10.32
N LYS A 203 15.60 9.58 -9.54
CA LYS A 203 14.34 10.25 -9.15
C LYS A 203 14.52 11.47 -8.25
N LYS A 204 15.68 11.61 -7.60
CA LYS A 204 16.01 12.80 -6.79
C LYS A 204 16.57 13.94 -7.64
N LEU A 205 16.95 13.71 -8.89
CA LEU A 205 17.48 14.74 -9.76
C LEU A 205 16.44 15.84 -10.03
N SER A 206 16.85 17.10 -9.95
CA SER A 206 15.99 18.27 -10.21
C SER A 206 15.32 18.20 -11.59
N LYS A 207 16.05 17.77 -12.62
CA LYS A 207 15.51 17.54 -13.98
C LYS A 207 14.34 16.56 -13.98
N TYR A 208 14.47 15.43 -13.28
CA TYR A 208 13.40 14.45 -13.17
C TYR A 208 12.19 15.03 -12.44
N MET A 209 12.40 15.71 -11.31
CA MET A 209 11.32 16.32 -10.53
C MET A 209 10.55 17.39 -11.31
N LYS A 210 11.25 18.27 -12.05
CA LYS A 210 10.64 19.30 -12.92
C LYS A 210 9.78 18.65 -14.01
N ASN A 211 10.34 17.68 -14.73
CA ASN A 211 9.64 16.98 -15.79
C ASN A 211 8.41 16.21 -15.25
N ARG A 212 8.52 15.60 -14.07
CA ARG A 212 7.40 14.91 -13.41
C ARG A 212 6.25 15.87 -13.11
N LYS A 213 6.55 17.05 -12.53
CA LYS A 213 5.54 18.08 -12.22
C LYS A 213 4.83 18.58 -13.49
N GLN A 214 5.58 18.86 -14.55
CA GLN A 214 5.02 19.29 -15.83
C GLN A 214 4.08 18.24 -16.42
N LYS A 215 4.50 16.97 -16.45
CA LYS A 215 3.66 15.86 -16.93
C LYS A 215 2.40 15.67 -16.09
N ALA A 216 2.51 15.79 -14.76
CA ALA A 216 1.37 15.69 -13.86
C ALA A 216 0.35 16.82 -14.11
N LYS A 217 0.82 18.06 -14.26
CA LYS A 217 -0.02 19.22 -14.59
C LYS A 217 -0.73 19.04 -15.93
N ALA A 218 0.00 18.68 -16.99
CA ALA A 218 -0.58 18.45 -18.31
C ALA A 218 -1.64 17.33 -18.29
N LYS A 219 -1.40 16.25 -17.53
CA LYS A 219 -2.38 15.18 -17.38
C LYS A 219 -3.64 15.63 -16.62
N PHE A 220 -3.47 16.45 -15.59
CA PHE A 220 -4.59 17.01 -14.82
C PHE A 220 -5.43 17.99 -15.66
N GLU A 221 -4.78 18.84 -16.45
CA GLU A 221 -5.47 19.74 -17.39
C GLU A 221 -6.25 18.96 -18.44
N LEU A 222 -5.66 17.90 -19.01
CA LEU A 222 -6.35 17.02 -19.94
C LEU A 222 -7.56 16.34 -19.29
N TYR A 223 -7.43 15.87 -18.04
CA TYR A 223 -8.53 15.29 -17.29
C TYR A 223 -9.66 16.29 -17.05
N SER A 224 -9.32 17.52 -16.64
CA SER A 224 -10.29 18.58 -16.36
C SER A 224 -11.08 18.95 -17.63
N LYS A 225 -10.38 19.17 -18.75
CA LYS A 225 -11.01 19.40 -20.07
C LYS A 225 -11.89 18.23 -20.48
N ASN A 226 -11.42 17.00 -20.29
CA ASN A 226 -12.20 15.81 -20.62
C ASN A 226 -13.45 15.65 -19.75
N GLN A 227 -13.44 16.08 -18.49
CA GLN A 227 -14.63 16.10 -17.63
C GLN A 227 -15.62 17.20 -18.03
N GLU A 228 -15.12 18.37 -18.45
CA GLU A 228 -15.97 19.46 -18.96
C GLU A 228 -16.69 19.05 -20.25
N VAL A 229 -15.98 18.38 -21.15
CA VAL A 229 -16.51 17.91 -22.44
C VAL A 229 -17.39 16.66 -22.27
N ASN A 230 -16.91 15.68 -21.52
CA ASN A 230 -17.64 14.44 -21.23
C ASN A 230 -18.12 14.51 -19.79
N LYS A 231 -19.20 15.26 -19.54
CA LYS A 231 -19.90 15.24 -18.25
C LYS A 231 -20.09 13.77 -17.86
N TYR A 232 -19.58 13.37 -16.70
CA TYR A 232 -19.61 11.98 -16.29
C TYR A 232 -21.06 11.49 -16.20
N GLU A 233 -21.43 10.55 -17.07
CA GLU A 233 -22.68 9.81 -16.99
C GLU A 233 -22.40 8.38 -16.52
N LYS A 234 -23.09 7.96 -15.46
CA LYS A 234 -22.95 6.63 -14.87
C LYS A 234 -23.35 5.57 -15.90
N GLY A 235 -22.42 4.73 -16.32
CA GLY A 235 -22.64 3.71 -17.37
C GLY A 235 -21.78 3.91 -18.64
N MET A 236 -21.03 5.00 -18.74
CA MET A 236 -20.05 5.22 -19.80
C MET A 236 -18.79 4.36 -19.64
N LEU A 237 -18.91 3.05 -19.83
CA LEU A 237 -17.76 2.25 -20.27
C LEU A 237 -17.45 2.68 -21.70
N LEU A 238 -16.19 3.05 -21.96
CA LEU A 238 -15.67 3.32 -23.29
C LEU A 238 -16.18 2.23 -24.24
N LYS A 239 -17.03 2.59 -25.22
CA LYS A 239 -17.39 1.67 -26.31
C LYS A 239 -16.07 1.17 -26.87
N SER A 240 -15.78 -0.13 -26.72
CA SER A 240 -14.53 -0.68 -27.24
C SER A 240 -14.54 -0.41 -28.74
N GLN A 241 -13.69 0.50 -29.21
CA GLN A 241 -13.45 0.61 -30.63
C GLN A 241 -12.73 -0.67 -31.02
N LYS A 242 -13.50 -1.66 -31.47
CA LYS A 242 -12.96 -2.85 -32.14
C LYS A 242 -12.23 -2.32 -33.37
N LYS A 243 -10.93 -2.08 -33.25
CA LYS A 243 -10.06 -1.86 -34.41
C LYS A 243 -9.96 -3.21 -35.12
N TYR A 244 -10.86 -3.45 -36.07
CA TYR A 244 -10.65 -4.48 -37.06
C TYR A 244 -9.45 -4.05 -37.90
N SER A 245 -8.32 -4.73 -37.70
CA SER A 245 -7.21 -4.69 -38.65
C SER A 245 -7.69 -5.39 -39.92
N THR A 246 -8.04 -4.61 -40.93
CA THR A 246 -8.19 -5.11 -42.29
C THR A 246 -6.81 -5.57 -42.76
N LYS A 247 -6.58 -6.89 -42.75
CA LYS A 247 -5.45 -7.50 -43.45
C LYS A 247 -5.65 -7.19 -44.94
N THR A 248 -4.91 -6.22 -45.46
CA THR A 248 -4.74 -6.03 -46.90
C THR A 248 -4.06 -7.28 -47.45
N GLY A 249 -4.70 -7.89 -48.46
CA GLY A 249 -4.29 -9.16 -49.04
C GLY A 249 -2.90 -9.09 -49.65
N ARG A 250 -2.07 -10.11 -49.36
CA ARG A 250 -0.92 -10.43 -50.19
C ARG A 250 -1.44 -11.10 -51.46
N HIS A 251 -1.35 -10.42 -52.59
CA HIS A 251 -1.46 -11.06 -53.89
C HIS A 251 -0.28 -12.02 -54.07
N SER A 252 -0.61 -13.31 -54.17
CA SER A 252 0.23 -14.33 -54.77
C SER A 252 0.36 -14.03 -56.26
N LYS A 253 1.56 -13.68 -56.72
CA LYS A 253 1.93 -13.86 -58.13
C LYS A 253 2.70 -15.18 -58.25
N ARG A 254 2.14 -16.05 -59.08
CA ARG A 254 2.82 -17.19 -59.69
C ARG A 254 3.95 -16.71 -60.58
#